data_AF-A0A3M2L323-F1
#
_entry.id   AF-A0A3M2L323-F1
#
_cell.length_a   1.000
_cell.length_b   1.000
_cell.length_c   1.000
_cell.angle_alpha   90.00
_cell.angle_beta   90.00
_cell.angle_gamma   90.00
#
_symmetry.space_group_name_H-M   'P 1'
#
loop_
_entity.id
_entity.type
_entity.pdbx_description
1 polymer ?
#
loop_
_entity_poly.entity_id
_entity_poly.type
_entity_poly.pdbx_seq_one_letter_code
_entity_poly.pdbx_strand_id
1 'polypeptide(L)' 'MTDHHFAYDLTMDEARRRLAVVAALGDDFDPVRALEQEELAYDMLYSGLDAEQQRIYDHLVHAGILPDREQRRIA' A
#
# COMPACT_ATOMS: atom_id res chain seq x y z
N MET A 1 -36.01 31.09 4.51
CA MET A 1 -34.70 30.53 4.12
C MET A 1 -34.91 29.06 3.88
N THR A 2 -34.83 28.62 2.62
CA THR A 2 -35.04 27.21 2.28
C THR A 2 -33.84 26.42 2.77
N ASP A 3 -34.08 25.50 3.71
CA ASP A 3 -33.06 24.61 4.22
C ASP A 3 -32.77 23.55 3.14
N HIS A 4 -31.60 23.62 2.51
CA HIS A 4 -31.18 22.61 1.53
C HIS A 4 -30.49 21.48 2.28
N HIS A 5 -31.24 20.43 2.57
CA HIS A 5 -30.71 19.23 3.20
C HIS A 5 -29.82 18.47 2.20
N PHE A 6 -28.50 18.67 2.30
CA PHE A 6 -27.51 17.89 1.57
C PHE A 6 -27.26 16.56 2.28
N ALA A 7 -27.65 15.45 1.64
CA ALA A 7 -27.29 14.11 2.05
C ALA A 7 -26.27 13.53 1.05
N TYR A 8 -25.06 13.23 1.52
CA TYR A 8 -24.04 12.56 0.72
C TYR A 8 -24.15 11.05 0.88
N ASP A 9 -24.23 10.35 -0.24
CA ASP A 9 -24.09 8.90 -0.26
C ASP A 9 -22.60 8.56 -0.42
N LEU A 10 -21.90 8.50 0.71
CA LEU A 10 -20.47 8.20 0.74
C LEU A 10 -20.14 6.81 0.18
N THR A 11 -21.08 5.87 0.20
CA THR A 11 -20.88 4.54 -0.37
C THR A 11 -20.85 4.61 -1.89
N MET A 12 -21.80 5.32 -2.50
CA MET A 12 -21.78 5.55 -3.95
C MET A 12 -20.62 6.44 -4.40
N ASP A 13 -20.27 7.45 -3.60
CA ASP A 13 -19.13 8.31 -3.90
C ASP A 13 -17.81 7.53 -3.86
N GLU A 14 -17.64 6.63 -2.89
CA GLU A 14 -16.48 5.73 -2.83
C GLU A 14 -16.44 4.75 -4.00
N ALA A 15 -17.59 4.21 -4.41
CA ALA A 15 -17.66 3.36 -5.60
C ALA A 15 -17.20 4.10 -6.86
N ARG A 16 -17.63 5.35 -7.05
CA ARG A 16 -17.18 6.19 -8.18
C ARG A 16 -15.69 6.52 -8.10
N ARG A 17 -15.16 6.83 -6.91
CA ARG A 17 -13.72 7.08 -6.73
C ARG A 17 -12.90 5.85 -7.12
N ARG A 18 -13.28 4.65 -6.67
CA ARG A 18 -12.59 3.40 -7.02
C ARG A 18 -12.63 3.11 -8.51
N LEU A 19 -13.79 3.29 -9.15
CA LEU A 19 -13.93 3.14 -10.60
C LEU A 19 -13.02 4.10 -11.36
N ALA A 20 -12.96 5.37 -10.95
CA ALA A 20 -12.09 6.37 -11.57
C ALA A 20 -10.60 6.00 -11.41
N VAL A 21 -10.20 5.46 -10.26
CA VAL A 21 -8.83 4.98 -10.04
C VAL A 21 -8.51 3.81 -10.97
N VAL A 22 -9.37 2.79 -11.04
CA VAL A 22 -9.15 1.63 -11.92
C VAL A 22 -9.08 2.06 -13.38
N ALA A 23 -9.96 2.96 -13.82
CA ALA A 23 -9.93 3.50 -15.19
C ALA A 23 -8.63 4.27 -15.49
N ALA A 24 -8.06 4.97 -14.51
CA ALA A 24 -6.81 5.72 -14.67
C ALA A 24 -5.56 4.83 -14.75
N LEU A 25 -5.61 3.61 -14.21
CA LEU A 25 -4.50 2.64 -14.29
C LEU A 25 -4.35 2.05 -15.70
N GLY A 26 -5.41 2.07 -16.51
CA GLY A 26 -5.42 1.61 -17.90
C GLY A 26 -5.65 0.11 -18.06
N ASP A 27 -5.99 -0.30 -19.28
CA ASP A 27 -6.40 -1.67 -19.60
C ASP A 27 -5.27 -2.71 -19.46
N ASP A 28 -4.01 -2.25 -19.55
CA ASP A 28 -2.82 -3.10 -19.41
C ASP A 28 -2.37 -3.27 -17.94
N PHE A 29 -3.09 -2.68 -16.98
CA PHE A 29 -2.76 -2.80 -15.57
C PHE A 29 -3.01 -4.23 -15.06
N ASP A 30 -1.92 -4.92 -14.73
CA ASP A 30 -1.94 -6.21 -14.06
C ASP A 30 -1.72 -6.02 -12.54
N PRO A 31 -2.78 -6.14 -11.72
CA PRO A 31 -2.66 -5.93 -10.27
C PRO A 31 -1.77 -6.96 -9.58
N VAL A 32 -1.69 -8.18 -10.12
CA VAL A 32 -0.84 -9.23 -9.56
C VAL A 32 0.62 -8.89 -9.82
N ARG A 33 0.95 -8.51 -11.05
CA ARG A 33 2.30 -8.03 -11.38
C ARG A 33 2.70 -6.81 -10.58
N ALA A 34 1.80 -5.85 -10.38
CA ALA A 34 2.08 -4.67 -9.58
C ALA A 34 2.47 -5.02 -8.14
N LEU A 35 1.74 -5.96 -7.51
CA LEU A 35 2.04 -6.45 -6.17
C LEU A 35 3.38 -7.22 -6.13
N GLU A 36 3.64 -8.08 -7.11
CA GLU A 36 4.93 -8.78 -7.21
C GLU A 36 6.12 -7.81 -7.34
N GLN A 37 5.96 -6.73 -8.11
CA GLN A 37 6.99 -5.70 -8.25
C GLN A 37 7.17 -4.87 -6.98
N GLU A 38 6.10 -4.61 -6.24
CA GLU A 38 6.18 -3.93 -4.94
C GLU A 38 6.95 -4.77 -3.92
N GLU A 39 6.68 -6.08 -3.84
CA GLU A 39 7.44 -6.99 -2.97
C GLU A 39 8.92 -7.06 -3.37
N LEU A 40 9.22 -7.13 -4.67
CA LEU A 40 10.59 -7.11 -5.16
C LEU A 40 11.32 -5.80 -4.80
N ALA A 41 10.64 -4.65 -4.96
CA ALA A 41 11.19 -3.36 -4.59
C ALA A 41 11.44 -3.27 -3.07
N TYR A 42 10.55 -3.85 -2.26
CA TYR A 42 10.69 -3.91 -0.82
C TYR A 42 11.87 -4.79 -0.38
N ASP A 43 12.09 -5.91 -1.08
CA ASP A 43 13.25 -6.78 -0.87
C ASP A 43 14.57 -6.04 -1.19
N MET A 44 14.57 -5.24 -2.26
CA MET A 44 15.72 -4.41 -2.65
C MET A 44 16.02 -3.29 -1.65
N LEU A 45 15.00 -2.65 -1.07
CA LEU A 45 15.16 -1.47 -0.21
C LEU A 45 16.07 -1.71 1.02
N TYR A 46 16.01 -2.91 1.59
CA TYR A 46 16.87 -3.33 2.70
C TYR A 46 17.83 -4.46 2.29
N SER A 47 18.19 -4.51 1.01
CA SER A 47 19.26 -5.39 0.53
C SER A 47 20.63 -4.76 0.77
N GLY A 48 21.64 -5.59 1.02
CA GLY A 48 23.03 -5.14 1.13
C GLY A 48 23.34 -4.27 2.36
N LEU A 49 22.57 -4.39 3.43
CA LEU A 49 22.84 -3.69 4.69
C LEU A 49 24.17 -4.14 5.29
N ASP A 50 24.95 -3.17 5.77
CA ASP A 50 26.10 -3.47 6.62
C ASP A 50 25.67 -3.92 8.04
N ALA A 51 26.63 -4.31 8.87
CA ALA A 51 26.35 -4.84 10.20
C ALA A 51 25.71 -3.82 11.16
N GLU A 52 25.92 -2.51 10.98
CA GLU A 52 25.28 -1.49 11.79
C GLU A 52 23.86 -1.23 11.31
N GLN A 53 23.69 -1.11 10.00
CA GLN A 53 22.40 -0.94 9.34
C GLN A 53 21.47 -2.13 9.62
N GLN A 54 21.98 -3.37 9.59
CA GLN A 54 21.20 -4.57 9.91
C GLN A 54 20.69 -4.52 11.36
N ARG A 55 21.55 -4.13 12.33
CA ARG A 55 21.12 -4.00 13.74
C ARG A 55 20.01 -2.96 13.91
N ILE A 56 20.11 -1.84 13.21
CA ILE A 56 19.06 -0.79 13.24
C ILE A 56 17.78 -1.32 12.61
N TYR A 57 17.87 -1.97 11.46
CA TYR A 57 16.73 -2.60 10.80
C TYR A 57 16.01 -3.59 11.72
N ASP A 58 16.75 -4.51 12.35
CA ASP A 58 16.20 -5.51 13.26
C ASP A 58 15.50 -4.85 14.47
N HIS A 59 16.08 -3.78 15.02
CA HIS A 59 15.48 -3.01 16.10
C HIS A 59 14.16 -2.33 15.67
N LEU A 60 14.11 -1.76 14.46
CA LEU A 60 12.92 -1.13 13.93
C LEU A 60 11.79 -2.14 13.66
N VAL A 61 12.14 -3.35 13.18
CA VAL A 61 11.18 -4.45 13.03
C VAL A 61 10.65 -4.89 14.40
N HIS A 62 11.54 -5.09 15.38
CA HIS A 62 11.15 -5.48 16.73
C HIS A 62 10.24 -4.43 17.41
N ALA A 63 10.50 -3.15 17.18
CA ALA A 63 9.68 -2.05 17.69
C ALA A 63 8.33 -1.90 16.94
N GLY A 64 8.09 -2.65 15.85
CA GLY A 64 6.89 -2.54 15.02
C GLY A 64 6.85 -1.28 14.15
N ILE A 65 7.98 -0.58 14.00
CA ILE A 65 8.10 0.59 13.12
C ILE A 65 8.21 0.14 11.67
N LEU A 66 9.00 -0.90 11.42
CA LEU A 66 9.06 -1.57 10.13
C LEU A 66 8.27 -2.88 10.18
N PRO A 67 7.55 -3.21 9.10
CA PRO A 67 6.83 -4.47 9.01
C PRO A 67 7.81 -5.65 8.92
N ASP A 68 7.42 -6.76 9.53
CA ASP A 68 8.13 -8.02 9.40
C ASP A 68 7.94 -8.58 7.97
N ARG A 69 9.06 -8.81 7.29
CA ARG A 69 9.10 -9.33 5.91
C ARG A 69 8.44 -10.70 5.77
N GLU A 70 8.51 -11.54 6.79
CA GLU A 70 7.89 -12.87 6.75
C GLU A 70 6.37 -12.78 6.91
N GLN A 71 5.89 -11.85 7.72
CA GLN A 71 4.46 -11.58 7.88
C GLN A 71 3.86 -10.91 6.63
N ARG A 72 4.60 -10.01 5.97
CA ARG A 72 4.16 -9.35 4.74
C ARG A 72 3.92 -10.32 3.58
N ARG A 73 4.76 -11.35 3.43
CA ARG A 73 4.61 -12.35 2.36
C ARG A 73 3.45 -13.32 2.55
N ILE A 74 2.87 -13.40 3.75
CA ILE A 74 1.77 -14.31 4.10
C ILE A 74 0.41 -13.59 4.02
N ALA A 75 0.41 -12.25 4.07
CA ALA A 75 -0.79 -11.40 3.98
C ALA A 75 -1.25 -11.19 2.53
#